data_AF-A0A4Y2H971-F1
#
_entry.id   AF-A0A4Y2H971-F1
#
_cell.length_a   1.000
_cell.length_b   1.000
_cell.length_c   1.000
_cell.angle_alpha   90.00
_cell.angle_beta   90.00
_cell.angle_gamma   90.00
#
_symmetry.space_group_name_H-M   'P 1'
#
loop_
_entity.id
_entity.type
_entity.pdbx_description
1 polymer ?
#
loop_
_entity_poly.entity_id
_entity_poly.type
_entity_poly.pdbx_seq_one_letter_code
_entity_poly.pdbx_strand_id
1 'polypeptide(L)'
;MLEGREFQIYTDQKPLIYAFKQNPDKCSPRQLRHLDFISQYSTDIRHVQGSQNIVADALSRIEVDSITKSPILNFKEFARAQEDDSDIQKFLHNDASSLQLELKPCQTSNCNLLCDTSTGVPRPFVPTSFRKLIFDHLHNLAHPGIAASTKLISARYVLPGMKYQIKQWVRCCESCQRSKI
;
A
#
# COMPACT_ATOMS: atom_id res chain seq x y z
N MET A 1 -16.63 22.65 -3.60
CA MET A 1 -17.43 22.24 -4.77
C MET A 1 -16.74 22.80 -6.01
N LEU A 2 -16.24 21.95 -6.90
CA LEU A 2 -15.51 22.33 -8.14
C LEU A 2 -16.41 22.35 -9.38
N GLU A 3 -17.65 21.89 -9.25
CA GLU A 3 -18.61 21.80 -10.36
C GLU A 3 -18.88 23.17 -10.97
N GLY A 4 -18.76 23.26 -12.30
CA GLY A 4 -18.96 24.49 -13.07
C GLY A 4 -17.86 25.55 -12.93
N ARG A 5 -16.72 25.24 -12.28
CA ARG A 5 -15.59 26.17 -12.16
C ARG A 5 -14.42 25.72 -13.01
N GLU A 6 -13.82 26.65 -13.74
CA GLU A 6 -12.52 26.41 -14.37
C GLU A 6 -11.44 26.29 -13.30
N PHE A 7 -10.61 25.26 -13.41
CA PHE A 7 -9.47 25.05 -12.53
C PHE A 7 -8.29 24.47 -13.30
N GLN A 8 -7.10 24.60 -12.71
CA GLN A 8 -5.83 24.21 -13.32
C GLN A 8 -5.29 22.97 -12.61
N ILE A 9 -4.76 22.04 -13.38
CA ILE A 9 -4.14 20.81 -12.87
C ILE A 9 -2.63 21.01 -12.85
N TYR A 10 -2.03 20.97 -11.66
CA TYR A 10 -0.57 21.00 -11.50
C TYR A 10 0.00 19.59 -11.35
N THR A 11 1.05 19.27 -12.10
CA THR A 11 1.73 17.96 -12.07
C THR A 11 3.24 18.11 -12.12
N ASP A 12 3.98 17.18 -11.51
CA ASP A 12 5.43 17.06 -11.63
C ASP A 12 5.87 16.23 -12.85
N GLN A 13 4.91 15.70 -13.63
CA GLN A 13 5.19 14.93 -14.83
C GLN A 13 5.13 15.83 -16.09
N LYS A 14 6.27 16.43 -16.43
CA LYS A 14 6.42 17.37 -17.56
C LYS A 14 5.77 16.95 -18.90
N PRO A 15 5.80 15.67 -19.33
CA PRO A 15 5.13 15.25 -20.56
C PRO A 15 3.62 15.54 -20.63
N LEU A 16 2.93 15.60 -19.48
CA LEU A 16 1.47 15.76 -19.43
C LEU A 16 0.96 17.14 -19.85
N ILE A 17 1.82 18.17 -19.87
CA ILE A 17 1.44 19.51 -20.39
C ILE A 17 1.00 19.42 -21.86
N TYR A 18 1.52 18.44 -22.59
CA TYR A 18 1.23 18.24 -24.01
C TYR A 18 0.13 17.20 -24.24
N ALA A 19 -0.47 16.63 -23.19
CA ALA A 19 -1.37 15.49 -23.32
C ALA A 19 -2.59 15.79 -24.21
N PHE A 20 -3.16 16.99 -24.11
CA PHE A 20 -4.28 17.45 -24.95
C PHE A 20 -3.85 18.10 -26.27
N LYS A 21 -2.54 18.25 -26.51
CA LYS A 21 -1.98 18.83 -27.75
C LYS A 21 -1.35 17.78 -28.67
N GLN A 22 -1.12 16.57 -28.16
CA GLN A 22 -0.54 15.47 -28.93
C GLN A 22 -1.55 14.90 -29.92
N ASN A 23 -1.03 14.36 -31.04
CA ASN A 23 -1.85 13.63 -31.99
C ASN A 23 -2.45 12.37 -31.30
N PRO A 24 -3.79 12.21 -31.27
CA PRO A 24 -4.48 11.04 -30.71
C PRO A 24 -3.95 9.69 -31.20
N ASP A 25 -3.46 9.62 -32.44
CA ASP A 25 -2.93 8.39 -33.05
C ASP A 25 -1.66 7.87 -32.36
N LYS A 26 -0.99 8.72 -31.58
CA LYS A 26 0.19 8.35 -30.78
C LYS A 26 -0.16 7.89 -29.37
N CYS A 27 -1.41 8.03 -28.94
CA CYS A 27 -1.88 7.58 -27.64
C CYS A 27 -2.41 6.16 -27.71
N SER A 28 -2.06 5.33 -26.72
CA SER A 28 -2.73 4.06 -26.54
C SER A 28 -4.24 4.26 -26.27
N PRO A 29 -5.11 3.30 -26.61
CA PRO A 29 -6.54 3.38 -26.29
C PRO A 29 -6.84 3.62 -24.81
N ARG A 30 -5.95 3.18 -23.92
CA ARG A 30 -6.03 3.45 -22.48
C ARG A 30 -5.75 4.92 -22.15
N GLN A 31 -4.67 5.49 -22.72
CA GLN A 31 -4.35 6.90 -22.51
C GLN A 31 -5.48 7.80 -23.04
N LEU A 32 -6.05 7.46 -24.20
CA LEU A 32 -7.16 8.21 -24.78
C LEU A 32 -8.39 8.22 -23.85
N ARG A 33 -8.79 7.06 -23.32
CA ARG A 33 -9.90 6.95 -22.35
C ARG A 33 -9.65 7.77 -21.08
N HIS A 34 -8.42 7.79 -20.58
CA HIS A 34 -8.10 8.61 -19.41
C HIS A 34 -8.13 10.11 -19.73
N LEU A 35 -7.62 10.54 -20.89
CA LEU A 35 -7.66 11.94 -21.29
C LEU A 35 -9.08 12.42 -21.55
N ASP A 36 -9.92 11.59 -22.16
CA ASP A 36 -11.34 11.88 -22.36
C ASP A 36 -12.09 12.05 -21.02
N PHE A 37 -11.77 11.21 -20.02
CA PHE A 37 -12.32 11.41 -18.69
C PHE A 37 -11.83 12.69 -18.01
N ILE A 38 -10.53 13.00 -18.12
CA ILE A 38 -9.94 14.20 -17.49
C ILE A 38 -10.48 15.48 -18.15
N SER A 39 -10.68 15.47 -19.48
CA SER A 39 -11.17 16.63 -20.24
C SER A 39 -12.59 17.06 -19.84
N GLN A 40 -13.39 16.14 -19.27
CA GLN A 40 -14.70 16.47 -18.70
C GLN A 40 -14.59 17.45 -17.52
N TYR A 41 -13.42 17.55 -16.88
CA TYR A 41 -13.17 18.45 -15.75
C TYR A 41 -12.27 19.63 -16.11
N SER A 42 -11.11 19.38 -16.73
CA SER A 42 -10.19 20.44 -17.15
C SER A 42 -9.19 19.95 -18.19
N THR A 43 -8.77 20.87 -19.06
CA THR A 43 -7.70 20.65 -20.05
C THR A 43 -6.44 21.49 -19.78
N ASP A 44 -6.46 22.40 -18.79
CA ASP A 44 -5.31 23.23 -18.41
C ASP A 44 -4.39 22.47 -17.44
N ILE A 45 -3.42 21.75 -18.01
CA ILE A 45 -2.37 21.02 -17.26
C ILE A 45 -1.07 21.82 -17.28
N ARG A 46 -0.54 22.13 -16.09
CA ARG A 46 0.70 22.89 -15.88
C ARG A 46 1.71 22.06 -15.11
N HIS A 47 2.99 22.21 -15.46
CA HIS A 47 4.06 21.54 -14.74
C HIS A 47 4.57 22.38 -13.57
N VAL A 48 4.78 21.73 -12.44
CA VAL A 48 5.50 22.24 -11.27
C VAL A 48 6.65 21.29 -10.94
N GLN A 49 7.80 21.79 -10.51
CA GLN A 49 8.91 20.91 -10.13
C GLN A 49 8.51 20.02 -8.96
N GLY A 50 8.90 18.74 -8.96
CA GLY A 50 8.55 17.80 -7.88
C GLY A 50 8.92 18.28 -6.47
N SER A 51 10.06 18.97 -6.32
CA SER A 51 10.48 19.59 -5.04
C SER A 51 9.55 20.71 -4.55
N GLN A 52 8.77 21.31 -5.46
CA GLN A 52 7.77 22.34 -5.17
C GLN A 52 6.35 21.78 -5.09
N ASN A 53 6.12 20.54 -5.54
CA ASN A 53 4.83 19.87 -5.49
C ASN A 53 4.54 19.23 -4.11
N ILE A 54 4.93 19.93 -3.04
CA ILE A 54 4.99 19.41 -1.67
C ILE A 54 3.60 18.99 -1.18
N VAL A 55 2.55 19.73 -1.54
CA VAL A 55 1.18 19.43 -1.11
C VAL A 55 0.70 18.11 -1.73
N ALA A 56 0.88 17.92 -3.04
CA ALA A 56 0.49 16.68 -3.70
C ALA A 56 1.34 15.50 -3.20
N ASP A 57 2.65 15.70 -3.01
CA ASP A 57 3.54 14.68 -2.45
C ASP A 57 3.14 14.30 -1.02
N ALA A 58 2.86 15.28 -0.15
CA ALA A 58 2.39 15.04 1.20
C ALA A 58 1.07 14.26 1.22
N LEU A 59 0.07 14.70 0.44
CA LEU A 59 -1.22 14.01 0.34
C LEU A 59 -1.07 12.59 -0.20
N SER A 60 -0.19 12.36 -1.18
CA SER A 60 0.11 11.02 -1.70
C SER A 60 0.79 10.09 -0.70
N ARG A 61 1.38 10.65 0.37
CA ARG A 61 2.12 9.91 1.42
C ARG A 61 1.35 9.73 2.73
N ILE A 62 0.17 10.35 2.89
CA ILE A 62 -0.60 10.31 4.15
C ILE A 62 -0.97 8.89 4.59
N GLU A 63 -1.06 7.94 3.66
CA GLU A 63 -1.66 6.63 3.94
C GLU A 63 -0.70 5.52 4.39
N VAL A 64 0.61 5.77 4.59
CA VAL A 64 1.52 4.65 4.94
C VAL A 64 1.90 4.53 6.42
N ASP A 65 1.85 5.62 7.18
CA ASP A 65 2.14 5.60 8.62
C ASP A 65 0.88 5.53 9.50
N SER A 66 -0.26 6.00 8.97
CA SER A 66 -1.56 5.98 9.66
C SER A 66 -2.20 4.58 9.76
N ILE A 67 -1.70 3.58 9.02
CA ILE A 67 -2.16 2.18 9.12
C ILE A 67 -1.94 1.61 10.54
N THR A 68 -0.95 2.13 11.27
CA THR A 68 -0.74 1.77 12.69
C THR A 68 -1.85 2.25 13.62
N LYS A 69 -2.71 3.18 13.17
CA LYS A 69 -3.92 3.66 13.85
C LYS A 69 -5.20 3.29 13.08
N SER A 70 -5.15 2.25 12.25
CA SER A 70 -6.35 1.78 11.57
C SER A 70 -7.35 1.22 12.60
N PRO A 71 -8.60 1.71 12.66
CA PRO A 71 -9.64 1.14 13.53
C PRO A 71 -10.00 -0.31 13.19
N ILE A 72 -9.45 -0.84 12.09
CA ILE A 72 -9.72 -2.17 11.56
C ILE A 72 -8.88 -3.24 12.30
N LEU A 73 -7.71 -2.88 12.83
CA LEU A 73 -6.85 -3.82 13.55
C LEU A 73 -7.07 -3.70 15.06
N ASN A 74 -7.88 -4.58 15.63
CA ASN A 74 -7.97 -4.74 17.07
C ASN A 74 -6.68 -5.41 17.59
N PHE A 75 -5.74 -4.60 18.08
CA PHE A 75 -4.44 -5.10 18.55
C PHE A 75 -4.54 -6.09 19.74
N LYS A 76 -5.62 -6.05 20.53
CA LYS A 76 -5.85 -7.06 21.57
C LYS A 76 -6.20 -8.42 20.98
N GLU A 77 -7.06 -8.46 19.96
CA GLU A 77 -7.39 -9.71 19.24
C GLU A 77 -6.19 -10.21 18.44
N PHE A 78 -5.42 -9.29 17.86
CA PHE A 78 -4.19 -9.62 17.17
C PHE A 78 -3.18 -10.29 18.12
N ALA A 79 -2.97 -9.72 19.31
CA ALA A 79 -2.08 -10.30 20.33
C ALA A 79 -2.55 -11.70 20.77
N ARG A 80 -3.85 -11.88 21.04
CA ARG A 80 -4.43 -13.20 21.37
C ARG A 80 -4.23 -14.20 20.25
N ALA A 81 -4.50 -13.80 19.00
CA ALA A 81 -4.29 -14.66 17.85
C ALA A 81 -2.81 -15.00 17.63
N GLN A 82 -1.86 -14.21 18.14
CA GLN A 82 -0.44 -14.59 18.12
C GLN A 82 -0.14 -15.76 19.07
N GLU A 83 -0.79 -15.81 20.23
CA GLU A 83 -0.59 -16.87 21.22
C GLU A 83 -1.06 -18.23 20.69
N ASP A 84 -2.22 -18.25 20.02
CA ASP A 84 -2.87 -19.46 19.50
C ASP A 84 -2.32 -19.93 18.13
N ASP A 85 -1.46 -19.15 17.46
CA ASP A 85 -1.04 -19.44 16.09
C ASP A 85 0.05 -20.52 16.01
N SER A 86 -0.30 -21.65 15.40
CA SER A 86 0.63 -22.79 15.23
C SER A 86 1.86 -22.48 14.38
N ASP A 87 1.82 -21.51 13.45
CA ASP A 87 3.01 -21.14 12.68
C ASP A 87 3.97 -20.34 13.57
N ILE A 88 3.47 -19.42 14.38
CA ILE A 88 4.30 -18.66 15.34
C ILE A 88 5.04 -19.60 16.28
N GLN A 89 4.35 -20.63 16.80
CA GLN A 89 4.98 -21.64 17.66
C GLN A 89 6.11 -22.39 16.94
N LYS A 90 5.97 -22.70 15.65
CA LYS A 90 7.05 -23.33 14.86
C LYS A 90 8.26 -22.41 14.68
N PHE A 91 8.05 -21.11 14.48
CA PHE A 91 9.15 -20.15 14.30
C PHE A 91 9.86 -19.80 15.61
N LEU A 92 9.18 -19.89 16.76
CA LEU A 92 9.79 -19.71 18.08
C LEU A 92 10.76 -20.85 18.44
N HIS A 93 10.45 -22.08 18.05
CA HIS A 93 11.26 -23.27 18.38
C HIS A 93 12.29 -23.64 17.30
N ASN A 94 12.41 -22.83 16.25
CA ASN A 94 13.28 -23.13 15.12
C ASN A 94 14.52 -22.22 15.11
N ASP A 95 15.63 -22.75 15.63
CA ASP A 95 16.93 -22.08 15.70
C ASP A 95 17.54 -21.75 14.31
N ALA A 96 17.00 -22.32 13.22
CA ALA A 96 17.44 -22.01 11.85
C ALA A 96 16.75 -20.78 11.24
N SER A 97 15.83 -20.14 11.97
CA SER A 97 15.14 -18.94 11.52
C SER A 97 16.04 -17.71 11.61
N SER A 98 16.09 -16.90 10.56
CA SER A 98 16.80 -15.60 10.58
C SER A 98 16.02 -14.49 11.30
N LEU A 99 14.84 -14.81 11.86
CA LEU A 99 13.98 -13.84 12.56
C LEU A 99 14.41 -13.72 14.02
N GLN A 100 14.47 -12.48 14.51
CA GLN A 100 14.72 -12.19 15.93
C GLN A 100 13.41 -11.80 16.58
N LEU A 101 12.71 -12.76 17.17
CA LEU A 101 11.37 -12.57 17.70
C LEU A 101 11.42 -12.10 19.16
N GLU A 102 10.90 -10.91 19.42
CA GLU A 102 10.82 -10.31 20.75
C GLU A 102 9.41 -9.77 21.01
N LEU A 103 8.96 -9.87 22.27
CA LEU A 103 7.74 -9.19 22.71
C LEU A 103 8.01 -7.68 22.86
N LYS A 104 7.22 -6.86 22.16
CA LYS A 104 7.27 -5.40 22.27
C LYS A 104 5.92 -4.85 22.74
N PRO A 105 5.91 -3.85 23.64
CA PRO A 105 4.68 -3.20 24.06
C PRO A 105 4.05 -2.45 22.88
N CYS A 106 2.75 -2.65 22.67
CA CYS A 106 2.00 -1.90 21.69
C CYS A 106 1.67 -0.50 22.24
N GLN A 107 1.96 0.57 21.49
CA GLN A 107 1.71 1.94 21.99
C GLN A 107 0.22 2.31 22.03
N THR A 108 -0.61 1.62 21.25
CA THR A 108 -2.05 1.89 21.12
C THR A 108 -2.90 1.04 22.05
N SER A 109 -2.34 -0.02 22.64
CA SER A 109 -3.06 -1.00 23.46
C SER A 109 -2.13 -1.51 24.55
N ASN A 110 -2.59 -1.65 25.79
CA ASN A 110 -1.84 -2.29 26.89
C ASN A 110 -1.70 -3.81 26.68
N CYS A 111 -1.11 -4.22 25.56
CA CYS A 111 -0.80 -5.60 25.21
C CYS A 111 0.60 -5.66 24.59
N ASN A 112 1.22 -6.83 24.68
CA ASN A 112 2.50 -7.10 24.04
C ASN A 112 2.25 -7.80 22.70
N LEU A 113 3.03 -7.42 21.69
CA LEU A 113 3.02 -8.04 20.37
C LEU A 113 4.34 -8.74 20.12
N LEU A 114 4.28 -9.94 19.55
CA LEU A 114 5.47 -10.61 19.05
C LEU A 114 5.93 -9.94 17.76
N CYS A 115 7.15 -9.42 17.76
CA CYS A 115 7.72 -8.64 16.68
C CYS A 115 9.08 -9.19 16.25
N ASP A 116 9.38 -9.14 14.96
CA ASP A 116 10.73 -9.33 14.44
C ASP A 116 11.52 -8.02 14.53
N THR A 117 12.69 -8.06 15.15
CA THR A 117 13.60 -6.91 15.34
C THR A 117 14.85 -6.98 14.48
N SER A 118 15.02 -8.04 13.66
CA SER A 118 16.24 -8.29 12.87
C SER A 118 16.62 -7.14 11.91
N THR A 119 15.64 -6.31 11.51
CA THR A 119 15.83 -5.17 10.59
C THR A 119 15.99 -3.82 11.29
N GLY A 120 16.13 -3.78 12.62
CA GLY A 120 16.27 -2.55 13.42
C GLY A 120 14.96 -1.82 13.70
N VAL A 121 13.94 -1.98 12.85
CA VAL A 121 12.55 -1.55 13.12
C VAL A 121 11.71 -2.77 13.54
N PRO A 122 11.01 -2.72 14.70
CA PRO A 122 10.14 -3.81 15.12
C PRO A 122 8.96 -3.99 14.15
N ARG A 123 8.82 -5.20 13.60
CA ARG A 123 7.72 -5.56 12.69
C ARG A 123 6.87 -6.68 13.31
N PRO A 124 5.57 -6.45 13.59
CA PRO A 124 4.71 -7.49 14.16
C PRO A 124 4.67 -8.74 13.27
N PHE A 125 4.80 -9.90 13.90
CA PHE A 125 4.60 -11.18 13.24
C PHE A 125 3.10 -11.43 13.08
N VAL A 126 2.63 -11.67 11.86
CA VAL A 126 1.20 -11.72 11.55
C VAL A 126 0.61 -13.12 11.73
N PRO A 127 -0.37 -13.30 12.65
CA PRO A 127 -1.13 -14.54 12.75
C PRO A 127 -1.87 -14.86 11.46
N THR A 128 -2.08 -16.14 11.20
CA THR A 128 -2.68 -16.67 9.98
C THR A 128 -4.04 -16.04 9.66
N SER A 129 -4.88 -15.84 10.69
CA SER A 129 -6.20 -15.20 10.57
C SER A 129 -6.15 -13.75 10.10
N PHE A 130 -5.07 -13.02 10.39
CA PHE A 130 -4.92 -11.60 10.06
C PHE A 130 -4.17 -11.34 8.75
N ARG A 131 -3.51 -12.35 8.17
CA ARG A 131 -2.64 -12.15 6.98
C ARG A 131 -3.39 -11.55 5.80
N LYS A 132 -4.58 -12.08 5.49
CA LYS A 132 -5.39 -11.60 4.38
C LYS A 132 -5.97 -10.21 4.64
N LEU A 133 -6.43 -9.95 5.87
CA LEU A 133 -6.93 -8.64 6.29
C LEU A 133 -5.86 -7.55 6.14
N ILE A 134 -4.64 -7.81 6.61
CA ILE A 134 -3.52 -6.85 6.46
C ILE A 134 -3.18 -6.64 4.98
N PHE A 135 -3.14 -7.72 4.20
CA PHE A 135 -2.92 -7.61 2.77
C PHE A 135 -3.98 -6.73 2.10
N ASP A 136 -5.26 -7.01 2.32
CA ASP A 136 -6.36 -6.29 1.68
C ASP A 136 -6.37 -4.81 2.09
N HIS A 137 -6.12 -4.52 3.38
CA HIS A 137 -6.04 -3.16 3.87
C HIS A 137 -4.94 -2.34 3.18
N LEU A 138 -3.75 -2.94 2.99
CA LEU A 138 -2.61 -2.25 2.36
C LEU A 138 -2.68 -2.24 0.84
N HIS A 139 -3.17 -3.32 0.24
CA HIS A 139 -3.26 -3.46 -1.20
C HIS A 139 -4.37 -2.58 -1.77
N ASN A 140 -5.53 -2.47 -1.11
CA ASN A 140 -6.68 -1.74 -1.64
C ASN A 140 -6.51 -0.21 -1.59
N LEU A 141 -5.47 0.32 -0.95
CA LEU A 141 -5.17 1.76 -0.96
C LEU A 141 -4.90 2.28 -2.37
N ALA A 142 -4.14 1.50 -3.16
CA ALA A 142 -3.68 1.94 -4.48
C ALA A 142 -3.57 0.80 -5.51
N HIS A 143 -3.99 -0.42 -5.15
CA HIS A 143 -3.80 -1.63 -5.94
C HIS A 143 -2.37 -1.82 -6.50
N PRO A 144 -1.32 -1.69 -5.66
CA PRO A 144 0.06 -1.75 -6.14
C PRO A 144 0.40 -3.13 -6.70
N GLY A 145 1.28 -3.17 -7.71
CA GLY A 145 1.77 -4.42 -8.29
C GLY A 145 2.50 -5.31 -7.28
N ILE A 146 2.82 -6.55 -7.66
CA ILE A 146 3.38 -7.58 -6.75
C ILE A 146 4.63 -7.08 -6.00
N ALA A 147 5.59 -6.46 -6.70
CA ALA A 147 6.83 -5.98 -6.10
C ALA A 147 6.57 -4.84 -5.09
N ALA A 148 5.71 -3.88 -5.46
CA ALA A 148 5.34 -2.75 -4.62
C ALA A 148 4.53 -3.19 -3.38
N SER A 149 3.54 -4.07 -3.56
CA SER A 149 2.78 -4.70 -2.47
C SER A 149 3.71 -5.44 -1.50
N THR A 150 4.65 -6.22 -2.03
CA THR A 150 5.62 -6.96 -1.19
C THR A 150 6.48 -6.00 -0.37
N LYS A 151 7.02 -4.96 -1.00
CA LYS A 151 7.82 -3.94 -0.32
C LYS A 151 7.02 -3.24 0.78
N LEU A 152 5.79 -2.83 0.47
CA LEU A 152 4.89 -2.12 1.37
C LEU A 152 4.58 -2.91 2.64
N ILE A 153 4.24 -4.20 2.49
CA ILE A 153 3.89 -5.09 3.60
C ILE A 153 5.15 -5.46 4.39
N SER A 154 6.24 -5.83 3.71
CA SER A 154 7.49 -6.26 4.36
C SER A 154 8.16 -5.17 5.20
N ALA A 155 7.87 -3.90 4.92
CA ALA A 155 8.39 -2.78 5.70
C ALA A 155 7.74 -2.67 7.09
N ARG A 156 6.54 -3.25 7.28
CA ARG A 156 5.71 -3.08 8.48
C ARG A 156 5.46 -4.38 9.24
N TYR A 157 5.34 -5.48 8.51
CA TYR A 157 4.88 -6.76 9.04
C TYR A 157 5.79 -7.90 8.58
N VAL A 158 5.76 -8.99 9.33
CA VAL A 158 6.44 -10.25 8.98
C VAL A 158 5.40 -11.36 8.91
N LEU A 159 5.42 -12.14 7.83
CA LEU A 159 4.62 -13.36 7.69
C LEU A 159 5.40 -14.49 7.00
N PRO A 160 5.15 -15.75 7.35
CA PRO A 160 5.74 -16.90 6.68
C PRO A 160 5.39 -16.95 5.19
N GLY A 161 6.38 -17.21 4.33
CA GLY A 161 6.13 -17.33 2.89
C GLY A 161 5.60 -16.05 2.24
N MET A 162 5.88 -14.88 2.81
CA MET A 162 5.32 -13.57 2.42
C MET A 162 5.27 -13.32 0.92
N LYS A 163 6.39 -13.51 0.22
CA LYS A 163 6.49 -13.28 -1.23
C LYS A 163 5.52 -14.15 -2.03
N TYR A 164 5.34 -15.40 -1.62
CA TYR A 164 4.42 -16.33 -2.29
C TYR A 164 2.96 -15.92 -2.05
N GLN A 165 2.58 -15.68 -0.80
CA GLN A 165 1.20 -15.32 -0.44
C GLN A 165 0.76 -14.01 -1.12
N ILE A 166 1.58 -12.96 -1.02
CA ILE A 166 1.29 -11.65 -1.65
C ILE A 166 1.17 -11.79 -3.16
N LYS A 167 2.07 -12.55 -3.80
CA LYS A 167 2.01 -12.80 -5.25
C LYS A 167 0.69 -13.45 -5.65
N GLN A 168 0.20 -14.44 -4.89
CA GLN A 168 -1.08 -15.08 -5.18
C GLN A 168 -2.24 -14.10 -5.01
N TRP A 169 -2.30 -13.36 -3.90
CA TRP A 169 -3.41 -12.45 -3.66
C TRP A 169 -3.50 -11.30 -4.67
N VAL A 170 -2.37 -10.69 -5.06
CA VAL A 170 -2.37 -9.65 -6.11
C VAL A 170 -2.81 -10.22 -7.45
N ARG A 171 -2.44 -11.47 -7.76
CA ARG A 171 -2.88 -12.15 -8.99
C ARG A 171 -4.38 -12.40 -8.99
N CYS A 172 -4.99 -12.63 -7.84
CA CYS A 172 -6.43 -12.86 -7.69
C CYS A 172 -7.25 -11.58 -7.49
N CYS A 173 -6.64 -10.39 -7.48
CA CYS A 173 -7.36 -9.13 -7.32
C CYS A 173 -8.14 -8.77 -8.59
N GLU A 174 -9.47 -8.77 -8.52
CA GLU A 174 -10.36 -8.46 -9.65
C GLU A 174 -10.11 -7.05 -10.21
N SER A 175 -9.99 -6.03 -9.36
CA SER A 175 -9.71 -4.65 -9.76
C SER A 175 -8.39 -4.55 -10.55
N CYS A 176 -7.35 -5.24 -10.10
CA CYS A 176 -6.07 -5.30 -10.81
C CYS A 176 -6.17 -6.06 -12.14
N GLN A 177 -6.93 -7.14 -12.20
CA GLN A 177 -7.10 -7.93 -13.42
C GLN A 177 -7.86 -7.13 -14.48
N ARG A 178 -8.97 -6.49 -14.10
CA ARG A 178 -9.79 -5.65 -14.99
C ARG A 178 -9.00 -4.47 -15.56
N SER A 179 -8.09 -3.89 -14.76
CA SER A 179 -7.26 -2.76 -15.17
C SER A 179 -6.12 -3.10 -16.14
N LYS A 180 -5.88 -4.40 -16.41
CA LYS A 180 -4.84 -4.89 -17.33
C LYS A 180 -5.36 -5.19 -18.74
N ILE A 181 -6.68 -5.14 -18.94
CA ILE A 181 -7.37 -5.33 -20.23
C ILE A 181 -7.54 -3.95 -20.90
#